data_AF-A0A972ERN6-F1
#
_entry.id   AF-A0A972ERN6-F1
#
_cell.length_a   1.000
_cell.length_b   1.000
_cell.length_c   1.000
_cell.angle_alpha   90.00
_cell.angle_beta   90.00
_cell.angle_gamma   90.00
#
_symmetry.space_group_name_H-M   'P 1'
#
loop_
_entity.id
_entity.type
_entity.pdbx_description
1 polymer ?
#
loop_
_entity_poly.entity_id
_entity_poly.type
_entity_poly.pdbx_seq_one_letter_code
_entity_poly.pdbx_strand_id
1 'polypeptide(L)'
;MFMDIMKSSADIANSAVARFAVLAEGTGGKMFAEADEGVDILKVYRENAVILFLINNFEYAEFSRSLGNLVILDAKKCVAQILKQEHSKRSLFLFDELGTYVSDQVINLLNKARSASVQVIPAVQSLSDIDKTSEFLTKQIIENCHNYIVFKVNESTGAETLANTFGTRTTVSRTHQVDDYHGNTGMGTTRLVEEYVVNPNEIKNLPLKTGIFVSKQYGGEPVKFTCRFVNVS
;
A
#
# COMPACT_ATOMS: atom_id res chain seq x y z
N MET A 1 34.33 3.06 -20.48
CA MET A 1 33.84 1.94 -19.64
C MET A 1 34.35 1.99 -18.21
N PHE A 2 35.65 1.77 -17.92
CA PHE A 2 36.16 1.82 -16.54
C PHE A 2 36.02 3.19 -15.85
N MET A 3 36.35 4.28 -16.57
CA MET A 3 36.17 5.64 -16.06
C MET A 3 34.70 6.01 -15.83
N ASP A 4 33.79 5.51 -16.68
CA ASP A 4 32.34 5.74 -16.52
C ASP A 4 31.79 4.99 -15.31
N ILE A 5 32.26 3.76 -15.07
CA ILE A 5 31.93 2.98 -13.87
C ILE A 5 32.45 3.69 -12.61
N MET A 6 33.69 4.20 -12.62
CA MET A 6 34.23 4.95 -11.48
C MET A 6 33.46 6.23 -11.21
N LYS A 7 33.11 6.98 -12.25
CA LYS A 7 32.33 8.22 -12.12
C LYS A 7 30.93 7.95 -11.56
N SER A 8 30.22 6.96 -12.10
CA SER A 8 28.92 6.52 -11.60
C SER A 8 28.99 6.03 -10.14
N SER A 9 30.02 5.24 -9.80
CA SER A 9 30.22 4.75 -8.43
C SER A 9 30.51 5.89 -7.44
N ALA A 10 31.30 6.89 -7.86
CA ALA A 10 31.58 8.08 -7.06
C ALA A 10 30.32 8.93 -6.85
N ASP A 11 29.49 9.12 -7.88
CA ASP A 11 28.22 9.85 -7.77
C ASP A 11 27.26 9.13 -6.81
N ILE A 12 27.18 7.80 -6.88
CA ILE A 12 26.39 6.98 -5.94
C ILE A 12 26.91 7.12 -4.52
N ALA A 13 28.23 7.04 -4.31
CA ALA A 13 28.85 7.15 -3.00
C ALA A 13 28.61 8.54 -2.38
N ASN A 14 28.81 9.61 -3.15
CA ASN A 14 28.55 10.97 -2.70
C ASN A 14 27.07 11.19 -2.36
N SER A 15 26.17 10.65 -3.18
CA SER A 15 24.73 10.69 -2.92
C SER A 15 24.35 9.93 -1.65
N ALA A 16 25.01 8.80 -1.36
CA ALA A 16 24.81 8.05 -0.12
C ALA A 16 25.32 8.83 1.10
N VAL A 17 26.51 9.43 1.00
CA VAL A 17 27.09 10.28 2.07
C VAL A 17 26.14 11.44 2.41
N ALA A 18 25.61 12.12 1.41
CA ALA A 18 24.65 13.21 1.63
C ALA A 18 23.39 12.75 2.39
N ARG A 19 22.81 11.59 2.01
CA ARG A 19 21.65 11.03 2.72
C ARG A 19 21.97 10.63 4.16
N PHE A 20 23.14 10.05 4.40
CA PHE A 20 23.57 9.71 5.76
C PHE A 20 23.88 10.96 6.60
N ALA A 21 24.43 12.01 6.00
CA ALA A 21 24.63 13.29 6.67
C ALA A 21 23.30 13.90 7.10
N VAL A 22 22.26 13.88 6.25
CA VAL A 22 20.90 14.32 6.64
C VAL A 22 20.35 13.54 7.84
N LEU A 23 20.63 12.24 7.91
CA LEU A 23 20.20 11.39 9.04
C LEU A 23 21.01 11.65 10.32
N ALA A 24 22.34 11.80 10.20
CA ALA A 24 23.26 11.92 11.31
C ALA A 24 23.35 13.35 11.89
N GLU A 25 23.31 14.36 11.03
CA GLU A 25 23.42 15.78 11.39
C GLU A 25 22.04 16.45 11.53
N GLY A 26 21.00 15.86 10.95
CA GLY A 26 19.62 16.32 11.11
C GLY A 26 19.04 16.01 12.50
N THR A 27 17.76 16.32 12.71
CA THR A 27 17.06 16.13 14.00
C THR A 27 17.10 14.68 14.51
N GLY A 28 17.31 13.70 13.62
CA GLY A 28 17.48 12.28 13.95
C GLY A 28 18.85 11.88 14.49
N GLY A 29 19.86 12.76 14.43
CA GLY A 29 21.19 12.49 14.97
C GLY A 29 21.14 12.04 16.43
N LYS A 30 20.26 12.63 17.24
CA LYS A 30 20.04 12.22 18.64
C LYS A 30 19.44 10.82 18.80
N MET A 31 18.55 10.39 17.89
CA MET A 31 17.98 9.04 17.92
C MET A 31 19.03 7.95 17.66
N PHE A 32 20.07 8.26 16.87
CA PHE A 32 21.13 7.30 16.54
C PHE A 32 22.41 7.49 17.36
N ALA A 33 22.64 8.67 17.93
CA ALA A 33 23.85 9.00 18.70
C ALA A 33 23.70 8.82 20.22
N GLU A 34 22.49 8.92 20.78
CA GLU A 34 22.27 8.84 22.24
C GLU A 34 21.75 7.47 22.70
N ALA A 35 21.47 6.54 21.78
CA ALA A 35 20.95 5.21 22.11
C ALA A 35 22.09 4.18 22.18
N ASP A 36 22.51 3.81 23.40
CA ASP A 36 23.39 2.64 23.63
C ASP A 36 22.77 1.31 23.13
N GLU A 37 21.46 1.31 22.86
CA GLU A 37 20.74 0.25 22.17
C GLU A 37 19.93 0.83 21.00
N GLY A 38 20.42 0.67 19.77
CA GLY A 38 19.67 1.02 18.57
C GLY A 38 18.37 0.21 18.44
N VAL A 39 17.43 0.72 17.64
CA VAL A 39 16.17 0.03 17.34
C VAL A 39 16.43 -1.14 16.38
N ASP A 40 16.00 -2.36 16.74
CA ASP A 40 16.06 -3.56 15.89
C ASP A 40 14.69 -4.25 15.85
N ILE A 41 14.04 -4.26 14.69
CA ILE A 41 12.72 -4.88 14.47
C ILE A 41 12.77 -6.40 14.73
N LEU A 42 13.91 -7.06 14.54
CA LEU A 42 14.07 -8.49 14.86
C LEU A 42 14.03 -8.74 16.37
N LYS A 43 14.58 -7.84 17.19
CA LYS A 43 14.47 -7.92 18.66
C LYS A 43 13.00 -7.83 19.08
N VAL A 44 12.28 -6.84 18.55
CA VAL A 44 10.84 -6.65 18.77
C VAL A 44 10.03 -7.89 18.39
N TYR A 45 10.29 -8.49 17.22
CA TYR A 45 9.65 -9.74 16.78
C TYR A 45 9.91 -10.92 17.74
N ARG A 46 11.15 -11.07 18.20
CA ARG A 46 11.53 -12.15 19.13
C ARG A 46 10.81 -11.99 20.47
N GLU A 47 10.75 -10.77 20.98
CA GLU A 47 10.12 -10.39 22.25
C GLU A 47 8.59 -10.32 22.18
N ASN A 48 7.98 -10.48 20.99
CA ASN A 48 6.54 -10.34 20.77
C ASN A 48 6.01 -8.96 21.23
N ALA A 49 6.80 -7.93 20.99
CA ALA A 49 6.50 -6.55 21.35
C ALA A 49 5.89 -5.77 20.17
N VAL A 50 5.43 -4.56 20.45
CA VAL A 50 4.94 -3.61 19.45
C VAL A 50 5.91 -2.44 19.37
N ILE A 51 6.22 -2.02 18.14
CA ILE A 51 6.99 -0.82 17.88
C ILE A 51 6.18 0.15 17.02
N LEU A 52 6.26 1.44 17.34
CA LEU A 52 5.62 2.52 16.61
C LEU A 52 6.69 3.56 16.22
N PHE A 53 6.84 3.78 14.92
CA PHE A 53 7.69 4.84 14.39
C PHE A 53 6.83 6.08 14.12
N LEU A 54 7.09 7.16 14.84
CA LEU A 54 6.44 8.45 14.63
C LEU A 54 7.35 9.33 13.79
N ILE A 55 6.92 9.63 12.57
CA ILE A 55 7.70 10.42 11.61
C ILE A 55 6.91 11.69 11.28
N ASN A 56 7.51 12.87 11.52
CA ASN A 56 6.88 14.14 11.17
C ASN A 56 7.23 14.58 9.73
N ASN A 57 6.40 14.15 8.79
CA ASN A 57 6.61 14.41 7.36
C ASN A 57 6.48 15.89 6.97
N PHE A 58 5.75 16.70 7.75
CA PHE A 58 5.50 18.10 7.41
C PHE A 58 6.72 19.00 7.64
N GLU A 59 7.50 18.71 8.68
CA GLU A 59 8.67 19.52 9.04
C GLU A 59 9.94 19.08 8.30
N TYR A 60 10.09 17.78 8.05
CA TYR A 60 11.35 17.22 7.51
C TYR A 60 11.12 16.12 6.47
N ALA A 61 10.64 16.48 5.28
CA ALA A 61 10.30 15.51 4.23
C ALA A 61 11.48 14.62 3.79
N GLU A 62 12.68 15.18 3.60
CA GLU A 62 13.86 14.41 3.18
C GLU A 62 14.36 13.44 4.26
N PHE A 63 14.37 13.91 5.52
CA PHE A 63 14.68 13.07 6.67
C PHE A 63 13.66 11.94 6.83
N SER A 64 12.38 12.26 6.69
CA SER A 64 11.28 11.29 6.81
C SER A 64 11.37 10.19 5.75
N ARG A 65 11.70 10.56 4.51
CA ARG A 65 11.96 9.58 3.45
C ARG A 65 13.16 8.69 3.77
N SER A 66 14.24 9.27 4.27
CA SER A 66 15.44 8.51 4.63
C SER A 66 15.17 7.55 5.81
N LEU A 67 14.48 8.03 6.85
CA LEU A 67 14.10 7.23 8.02
C LEU A 67 13.11 6.12 7.65
N GLY A 68 12.07 6.42 6.87
CA GLY A 68 11.12 5.41 6.39
C GLY A 68 11.80 4.30 5.58
N ASN A 69 12.77 4.66 4.73
CA ASN A 69 13.57 3.68 4.01
C ASN A 69 14.45 2.82 4.93
N LEU A 70 15.03 3.39 5.99
CA LEU A 70 15.75 2.60 7.01
C LEU A 70 14.83 1.61 7.72
N VAL A 71 13.62 2.03 8.09
CA VAL A 71 12.61 1.15 8.71
C VAL A 71 12.23 0.02 7.77
N ILE A 72 12.01 0.29 6.48
CA ILE A 72 11.75 -0.76 5.47
C ILE A 72 12.93 -1.73 5.34
N LEU A 73 14.18 -1.22 5.34
CA LEU A 73 15.37 -2.06 5.25
C LEU A 73 15.51 -2.98 6.46
N ASP A 74 15.27 -2.48 7.68
CA ASP A 74 15.32 -3.31 8.88
C ASP A 74 14.15 -4.31 8.94
N ALA A 75 12.95 -3.92 8.48
CA ALA A 75 11.81 -4.81 8.32
C ALA A 75 12.13 -5.96 7.34
N LYS A 76 12.81 -5.67 6.23
CA LYS A 76 13.30 -6.69 5.29
C LYS A 76 14.30 -7.63 5.93
N LYS A 77 15.26 -7.09 6.67
CA LYS A 77 16.24 -7.90 7.42
C LYS A 77 15.51 -8.82 8.39
N CYS A 78 14.52 -8.31 9.13
CA CYS A 78 13.69 -9.11 10.02
C CYS A 78 12.99 -10.25 9.27
N VAL A 79 12.25 -9.95 8.19
CA VAL A 79 11.57 -10.97 7.37
C VAL A 79 12.55 -12.03 6.84
N ALA A 80 13.72 -11.62 6.36
CA ALA A 80 14.75 -12.54 5.88
C ALA A 80 15.27 -13.49 6.98
N GLN A 81 15.28 -13.05 8.24
CA GLN A 81 15.65 -13.90 9.39
C GLN A 81 14.50 -14.81 9.83
N ILE A 82 13.25 -14.33 9.76
CA ILE A 82 12.06 -15.16 10.04
C ILE A 82 11.97 -16.33 9.06
N LEU A 83 12.26 -16.09 7.77
CA LEU A 83 12.25 -17.15 6.73
C LEU A 83 13.26 -18.29 6.98
N LYS A 84 14.26 -18.08 7.84
CA LYS A 84 15.23 -19.12 8.22
C LYS A 84 14.77 -19.97 9.39
N GLN A 85 13.65 -19.61 10.03
CA GLN A 85 13.11 -20.32 11.19
C GLN A 85 12.14 -21.42 10.73
N GLU A 86 12.14 -22.57 11.40
CA GLU A 86 11.17 -23.64 11.13
C GLU A 86 9.74 -23.23 11.50
N HIS A 87 9.60 -22.41 12.53
CA HIS A 87 8.32 -21.88 12.99
C HIS A 87 8.37 -20.36 13.05
N SER A 88 7.44 -19.71 12.35
CA SER A 88 7.27 -18.25 12.35
C SER A 88 6.05 -17.84 13.17
N LYS A 89 6.17 -16.72 13.89
CA LYS A 89 5.06 -16.07 14.57
C LYS A 89 4.32 -15.17 13.59
N ARG A 90 2.98 -15.12 13.71
CA ARG A 90 2.19 -14.14 12.94
C ARG A 90 2.55 -12.73 13.39
N SER A 91 2.90 -11.89 12.44
CA SER A 91 3.29 -10.49 12.69
C SER A 91 2.59 -9.57 11.70
N LEU A 92 2.41 -8.30 12.09
CA LEU A 92 1.78 -7.28 11.26
C LEU A 92 2.73 -6.09 11.11
N PHE A 93 3.05 -5.74 9.87
CA PHE A 93 3.71 -4.48 9.53
C PHE A 93 2.69 -3.55 8.88
N LEU A 94 2.47 -2.39 9.48
CA LEU A 94 1.60 -1.35 8.96
C LEU A 94 2.47 -0.16 8.58
N PHE A 95 2.45 0.19 7.30
CA PHE A 95 3.19 1.33 6.75
C PHE A 95 2.17 2.40 6.38
N ASP A 96 1.96 3.34 7.30
CA ASP A 96 1.04 4.45 7.08
C ASP A 96 1.71 5.53 6.22
N GLU A 97 0.92 6.22 5.39
CA GLU A 97 1.40 7.26 4.49
C GLU A 97 2.60 6.84 3.62
N LEU A 98 2.61 5.58 3.17
CA LEU A 98 3.74 4.95 2.49
C LEU A 98 4.19 5.77 1.27
N GLY A 99 3.28 6.46 0.56
CA GLY A 99 3.58 7.29 -0.61
C GLY A 99 4.66 8.36 -0.36
N THR A 100 4.86 8.79 0.89
CA THR A 100 5.89 9.80 1.23
C THR A 100 7.33 9.23 1.26
N TYR A 101 7.48 7.94 1.56
CA TYR A 101 8.79 7.28 1.73
C TYR A 101 8.93 5.97 0.95
N VAL A 102 8.02 5.68 0.02
CA VAL A 102 8.04 4.47 -0.81
C VAL A 102 9.32 4.38 -1.65
N SER A 103 9.82 3.17 -1.82
CA SER A 103 10.94 2.85 -2.72
C SER A 103 10.85 1.40 -3.18
N ASP A 104 11.66 1.02 -4.19
CA ASP A 104 11.76 -0.35 -4.70
C ASP A 104 12.08 -1.39 -3.62
N GLN A 105 12.63 -0.96 -2.49
CA GLN A 105 12.89 -1.84 -1.36
C GLN A 105 11.61 -2.50 -0.84
N VAL A 106 10.47 -1.80 -0.88
CA VAL A 106 9.19 -2.28 -0.37
C VAL A 106 8.68 -3.51 -1.13
N ILE A 107 8.95 -3.60 -2.44
CA ILE A 107 8.48 -4.71 -3.27
C ILE A 107 9.05 -6.04 -2.81
N ASN A 108 10.35 -6.06 -2.52
CA ASN A 108 11.01 -7.25 -1.98
C ASN A 108 10.47 -7.66 -0.61
N LEU A 109 10.07 -6.68 0.21
CA LEU A 109 9.40 -6.96 1.48
C LEU A 109 8.03 -7.61 1.25
N LEU A 110 7.19 -7.01 0.41
CA LEU A 110 5.84 -7.51 0.10
C LEU A 110 5.87 -8.94 -0.47
N ASN A 111 6.75 -9.18 -1.44
CA ASN A 111 6.92 -10.49 -2.09
C ASN A 111 7.27 -11.61 -1.10
N LYS A 112 8.02 -11.31 -0.04
CA LYS A 112 8.58 -12.33 0.89
C LYS A 112 7.85 -12.42 2.22
N ALA A 113 7.19 -11.35 2.65
CA ALA A 113 6.53 -11.27 3.95
C ALA A 113 5.47 -12.37 4.13
N ARG A 114 4.70 -12.69 3.08
CA ARG A 114 3.68 -13.75 3.11
C ARG A 114 4.25 -15.11 3.49
N SER A 115 5.40 -15.49 2.91
CA SER A 115 6.08 -16.75 3.23
C SER A 115 6.65 -16.77 4.66
N ALA A 116 6.84 -15.60 5.27
CA ALA A 116 7.32 -15.43 6.63
C ALA A 116 6.19 -15.30 7.67
N SER A 117 4.92 -15.55 7.29
CA SER A 117 3.74 -15.29 8.14
C SER A 117 3.64 -13.82 8.61
N VAL A 118 4.22 -12.89 7.85
CA VAL A 118 4.14 -11.45 8.11
C VAL A 118 3.09 -10.84 7.18
N GLN A 119 2.05 -10.27 7.77
CA GLN A 119 1.07 -9.47 7.06
C GLN A 119 1.63 -8.05 6.88
N VAL A 120 1.54 -7.51 5.67
CA VAL A 120 1.96 -6.14 5.38
C VAL A 120 0.75 -5.35 4.90
N ILE A 121 0.52 -4.19 5.51
CA ILE A 121 -0.51 -3.23 5.13
C ILE A 121 0.19 -1.94 4.67
N PRO A 122 0.41 -1.77 3.36
CA PRO A 122 0.81 -0.48 2.80
C PRO A 122 -0.43 0.42 2.72
N ALA A 123 -0.45 1.53 3.47
CA ALA A 123 -1.50 2.53 3.40
C ALA A 123 -1.02 3.77 2.64
N VAL A 124 -1.85 4.27 1.73
CA VAL A 124 -1.57 5.47 0.92
C VAL A 124 -2.82 6.31 0.78
N GLN A 125 -2.66 7.63 0.65
CA GLN A 125 -3.75 8.54 0.36
C GLN A 125 -4.20 8.44 -1.11
N SER A 126 -3.23 8.37 -2.03
CA SER A 126 -3.47 8.16 -3.45
C SER A 126 -2.46 7.21 -4.05
N LEU A 127 -2.88 6.49 -5.11
CA LEU A 127 -1.95 5.75 -5.96
C LEU A 127 -0.96 6.70 -6.66
N SER A 128 -1.39 7.93 -6.98
CA SER A 128 -0.55 8.95 -7.60
C SER A 128 0.63 9.37 -6.71
N ASP A 129 0.55 9.18 -5.40
CA ASP A 129 1.69 9.46 -4.50
C ASP A 129 2.83 8.45 -4.70
N ILE A 130 2.49 7.21 -5.05
CA ILE A 130 3.47 6.19 -5.42
C ILE A 130 3.98 6.46 -6.85
N ASP A 131 3.10 6.87 -7.77
CA ASP A 131 3.46 7.15 -9.17
C ASP A 131 4.51 8.27 -9.32
N LYS A 132 4.55 9.23 -8.39
CA LYS A 132 5.62 10.25 -8.29
C LYS A 132 7.02 9.64 -8.19
N THR A 133 7.11 8.45 -7.60
CA THR A 133 8.34 7.66 -7.52
C THR A 133 8.47 6.77 -8.76
N SER A 134 7.43 5.99 -9.07
CA SER A 134 7.36 5.17 -10.28
C SER A 134 5.96 4.55 -10.46
N GLU A 135 5.36 4.71 -11.64
CA GLU A 135 4.12 4.01 -12.00
C GLU A 135 4.27 2.47 -12.00
N PHE A 136 5.49 1.99 -12.25
CA PHE A 136 5.79 0.55 -12.18
C PHE A 136 5.69 0.05 -10.75
N LEU A 137 6.11 0.86 -9.78
CA LEU A 137 6.05 0.53 -8.36
C LEU A 137 4.61 0.40 -7.87
N THR A 138 3.72 1.29 -8.32
CA THR A 138 2.27 1.21 -8.05
C THR A 138 1.69 -0.11 -8.51
N LYS A 139 1.97 -0.52 -9.75
CA LYS A 139 1.51 -1.82 -10.29
C LYS A 139 2.03 -2.99 -9.46
N GLN A 140 3.32 -3.00 -9.14
CA GLN A 140 3.91 -4.08 -8.33
C GLN A 140 3.35 -4.18 -6.92
N ILE A 141 3.05 -3.03 -6.26
CA ILE A 141 2.40 -3.03 -4.95
C ILE A 141 0.99 -3.61 -5.07
N ILE A 142 0.21 -3.16 -6.06
CA ILE A 142 -1.15 -3.64 -6.30
C ILE A 142 -1.14 -5.15 -6.56
N GLU A 143 -0.25 -5.66 -7.41
CA GLU A 143 -0.11 -7.09 -7.74
C GLU A 143 0.22 -7.96 -6.52
N ASN A 144 0.98 -7.42 -5.56
CA ASN A 144 1.32 -8.12 -4.33
C ASN A 144 0.16 -8.16 -3.32
N CYS A 145 -0.75 -7.20 -3.40
CA CYS A 145 -1.87 -7.09 -2.49
C CYS A 145 -3.01 -8.02 -2.91
N HIS A 146 -3.50 -8.82 -1.96
CA HIS A 146 -4.65 -9.70 -2.20
C HIS A 146 -5.93 -9.19 -1.55
N ASN A 147 -5.80 -8.27 -0.60
CA ASN A 147 -6.90 -7.70 0.16
C ASN A 147 -6.79 -6.18 0.08
N TYR A 148 -7.91 -5.52 -0.16
CA TYR A 148 -7.99 -4.09 -0.34
C TYR A 148 -9.03 -3.51 0.61
N ILE A 149 -8.65 -2.43 1.28
CA ILE A 149 -9.55 -1.57 2.03
C ILE A 149 -9.56 -0.23 1.32
N VAL A 150 -10.69 0.11 0.70
CA VAL A 150 -10.81 1.31 -0.13
C VAL A 150 -11.80 2.26 0.52
N PHE A 151 -11.33 3.46 0.84
CA PHE A 151 -12.17 4.60 1.17
C PHE A 151 -12.45 5.43 -0.09
N LYS A 152 -13.17 6.55 0.07
CA LYS A 152 -13.44 7.47 -1.03
C LYS A 152 -12.13 7.91 -1.72
N VAL A 153 -12.04 7.65 -3.02
CA VAL A 153 -10.96 8.14 -3.88
C VAL A 153 -11.53 9.25 -4.77
N ASN A 154 -10.91 10.44 -4.75
CA ASN A 154 -11.40 11.58 -5.54
C ASN A 154 -10.93 11.56 -7.00
N GLU A 155 -9.74 11.02 -7.25
CA GLU A 155 -9.14 10.96 -8.59
C GLU A 155 -9.79 9.86 -9.45
N SER A 156 -10.14 10.17 -10.71
CA SER A 156 -10.74 9.22 -11.64
C SER A 156 -9.83 8.02 -11.93
N THR A 157 -8.54 8.28 -12.21
CA THR A 157 -7.58 7.24 -12.61
C THR A 157 -7.37 6.21 -11.51
N GLY A 158 -7.25 6.65 -10.25
CA GLY A 158 -7.10 5.75 -9.10
C GLY A 158 -8.34 4.85 -8.91
N ALA A 159 -9.55 5.42 -9.02
CA ALA A 159 -10.78 4.64 -8.90
C ALA A 159 -10.94 3.62 -10.05
N GLU A 160 -10.57 3.98 -11.27
CA GLU A 160 -10.58 3.08 -12.42
C GLU A 160 -9.53 1.97 -12.29
N THR A 161 -8.32 2.31 -11.84
CA THR A 161 -7.24 1.35 -11.58
C THR A 161 -7.68 0.30 -10.55
N LEU A 162 -8.31 0.73 -9.46
CA LEU A 162 -8.85 -0.17 -8.44
C LEU A 162 -10.00 -1.03 -8.99
N ALA A 163 -10.96 -0.44 -9.70
CA ALA A 163 -12.07 -1.21 -10.29
C ALA A 163 -11.58 -2.28 -11.28
N ASN A 164 -10.62 -1.94 -12.13
CA ASN A 164 -9.98 -2.88 -13.06
C ASN A 164 -9.22 -3.98 -12.30
N THR A 165 -8.54 -3.64 -11.21
CA THR A 165 -7.87 -4.61 -10.32
C THR A 165 -8.88 -5.58 -9.70
N PHE A 166 -10.04 -5.09 -9.28
CA PHE A 166 -11.10 -5.91 -8.69
C PHE A 166 -11.74 -6.82 -9.73
N GLY A 167 -11.85 -6.35 -10.97
CA GLY A 167 -12.33 -7.11 -12.12
C GLY A 167 -13.83 -6.95 -12.34
N THR A 168 -14.38 -7.78 -13.23
CA THR A 168 -15.81 -7.82 -13.57
C THR A 168 -16.44 -9.16 -13.17
N ARG A 169 -17.77 -9.18 -13.13
CA ARG A 169 -18.59 -10.38 -12.97
C ARG A 169 -19.71 -10.37 -14.02
N THR A 170 -20.06 -11.56 -14.50
CA THR A 170 -21.16 -11.75 -15.43
C THR A 170 -22.51 -11.59 -14.71
N THR A 171 -23.34 -10.68 -15.19
CA THR A 171 -24.69 -10.41 -14.68
C THR A 171 -25.71 -10.50 -15.82
N VAL A 172 -26.97 -10.81 -15.49
CA VAL A 172 -28.06 -10.89 -16.45
C VAL A 172 -28.77 -9.53 -16.52
N SER A 173 -28.66 -8.84 -17.66
CA SER A 173 -29.38 -7.59 -17.92
C SER A 173 -30.70 -7.88 -18.66
N ARG A 174 -31.82 -7.42 -18.09
CA ARG A 174 -33.16 -7.48 -18.70
C ARG A 174 -33.61 -6.09 -19.07
N THR A 175 -33.68 -5.78 -20.35
CA THR A 175 -34.27 -4.52 -20.83
C THR A 175 -35.73 -4.76 -21.19
N HIS A 176 -36.63 -3.98 -20.58
CA HIS A 176 -38.03 -3.92 -20.99
C HIS A 176 -38.19 -2.68 -21.87
N GLN A 177 -38.60 -2.87 -23.12
CA GLN A 177 -38.98 -1.75 -23.97
C GLN A 177 -40.37 -1.28 -23.52
N VAL A 178 -40.42 -0.06 -22.98
CA VAL A 178 -41.70 0.61 -22.70
C VAL A 178 -41.89 1.59 -23.85
N ASP A 179 -42.86 1.32 -24.71
CA ASP A 179 -43.24 2.22 -25.80
C ASP A 179 -44.26 3.23 -25.23
N ASP A 180 -43.91 4.53 -25.21
CA ASP A 180 -44.72 5.58 -24.55
C ASP A 180 -46.10 5.82 -25.23
N TYR A 181 -46.34 5.23 -26.40
CA TYR A 181 -47.59 5.41 -27.16
C TYR A 181 -48.49 4.17 -27.23
N HIS A 182 -47.95 2.96 -27.04
CA HIS A 182 -48.70 1.71 -27.10
C HIS A 182 -48.23 0.79 -25.97
N GLY A 183 -49.15 0.47 -25.05
CA GLY A 183 -48.85 -0.28 -23.84
C GLY A 183 -47.95 -1.50 -24.05
N ASN A 184 -47.04 -1.69 -23.10
CA ASN A 184 -46.12 -2.81 -22.89
C ASN A 184 -46.05 -3.83 -24.05
N THR A 185 -45.07 -3.69 -24.94
CA THR A 185 -44.92 -4.56 -26.13
C THR A 185 -44.47 -6.00 -25.81
N GLY A 186 -44.35 -6.37 -24.53
CA GLY A 186 -44.11 -7.74 -24.07
C GLY A 186 -42.76 -8.34 -24.46
N MET A 187 -41.95 -7.63 -25.25
CA MET A 187 -40.68 -8.11 -25.76
C MET A 187 -39.53 -7.63 -24.87
N GLY A 188 -39.09 -8.52 -23.96
CA GLY A 188 -37.93 -8.30 -23.11
C GLY A 188 -36.72 -9.09 -23.62
N THR A 189 -35.64 -8.39 -23.98
CA THR A 189 -34.37 -9.04 -24.32
C THR A 189 -33.56 -9.29 -23.06
N THR A 190 -33.12 -10.54 -22.86
CA THR A 190 -32.19 -10.90 -21.79
C THR A 190 -30.81 -11.07 -22.39
N ARG A 191 -29.81 -10.34 -21.87
CA ARG A 191 -28.41 -10.45 -22.31
C ARG A 191 -27.48 -10.63 -21.11
N LEU A 192 -26.42 -11.41 -21.28
CA LEU A 192 -25.32 -11.45 -20.33
C LEU A 192 -24.45 -10.21 -20.52
N VAL A 193 -24.10 -9.55 -19.43
CA VAL A 193 -23.24 -8.36 -19.41
C VAL A 193 -22.15 -8.54 -18.36
N GLU A 194 -20.97 -8.01 -18.64
CA GLU A 194 -19.89 -7.91 -17.66
C GLU A 194 -20.02 -6.60 -16.90
N GLU A 195 -20.13 -6.67 -15.58
CA GLU A 195 -20.22 -5.51 -14.70
C GLU A 195 -19.07 -5.52 -13.71
N TYR A 196 -18.50 -4.34 -13.40
CA TYR A 196 -17.45 -4.23 -12.39
C TYR A 196 -17.90 -4.81 -11.05
N VAL A 197 -16.99 -5.55 -10.40
CA VAL A 197 -17.19 -6.04 -9.02
C VAL A 197 -17.45 -4.87 -8.06
N VAL A 198 -16.71 -3.76 -8.25
CA VAL A 198 -16.99 -2.46 -7.63
C VAL A 198 -16.85 -1.39 -8.71
N ASN A 199 -17.90 -0.60 -8.95
CA ASN A 199 -17.87 0.40 -10.01
C ASN A 199 -16.94 1.58 -9.64
N PRO A 200 -16.17 2.18 -10.57
CA PRO A 200 -15.37 3.37 -10.27
C PRO A 200 -16.20 4.52 -9.67
N ASN A 201 -17.43 4.73 -10.13
CA ASN A 201 -18.32 5.75 -9.57
C ASN A 201 -18.80 5.41 -8.16
N GLU A 202 -18.88 4.13 -7.81
CA GLU A 202 -19.20 3.72 -6.45
C GLU A 202 -18.07 4.10 -5.49
N ILE A 203 -16.81 3.85 -5.88
CA ILE A 203 -15.61 4.25 -5.11
C ILE A 203 -15.58 5.77 -4.91
N LYS A 204 -15.80 6.53 -5.99
CA LYS A 204 -15.80 8.01 -5.94
C LYS A 204 -16.92 8.62 -5.10
N ASN A 205 -18.05 7.92 -4.99
CA ASN A 205 -19.23 8.40 -4.26
C ASN A 205 -19.36 7.79 -2.86
N LEU A 206 -18.34 7.11 -2.35
CA LEU A 206 -18.36 6.57 -0.99
C LEU A 206 -18.61 7.70 0.04
N PRO A 207 -19.58 7.51 0.96
CA PRO A 207 -19.79 8.44 2.06
C PRO A 207 -18.57 8.53 2.98
N LEU A 208 -18.49 9.64 3.73
CA LEU A 208 -17.49 9.76 4.79
C LEU A 208 -17.61 8.61 5.79
N LYS A 209 -16.46 8.08 6.23
CA LYS A 209 -16.34 6.94 7.16
C LYS A 209 -16.86 5.61 6.59
N THR A 210 -17.24 5.54 5.32
CA THR A 210 -17.59 4.28 4.66
C THR A 210 -16.42 3.80 3.81
N GLY A 211 -16.13 2.50 3.89
CA GLY A 211 -15.14 1.84 3.06
C GLY A 211 -15.69 0.57 2.43
N ILE A 212 -14.97 0.06 1.44
CA ILE A 212 -15.22 -1.21 0.77
C ILE A 212 -14.04 -2.12 1.02
N PHE A 213 -14.30 -3.31 1.54
CA PHE A 213 -13.34 -4.39 1.62
C PHE A 213 -13.50 -5.33 0.43
N VAL A 214 -12.42 -5.59 -0.29
CA VAL A 214 -12.36 -6.54 -1.41
C VAL A 214 -11.24 -7.54 -1.16
N SER A 215 -11.55 -8.83 -1.19
CA SER A 215 -10.57 -9.91 -1.10
C SER A 215 -10.48 -10.67 -2.43
N LYS A 216 -9.34 -10.55 -3.11
CA LYS A 216 -8.99 -11.34 -4.30
C LYS A 216 -8.56 -12.77 -3.95
N GLN A 217 -8.17 -13.05 -2.71
CA GLN A 217 -7.70 -14.38 -2.29
C GLN A 217 -8.84 -15.41 -2.19
N TYR A 218 -9.97 -15.00 -1.61
CA TYR A 218 -11.06 -15.92 -1.27
C TYR A 218 -12.27 -15.83 -2.24
N GLY A 219 -12.22 -14.95 -3.24
CA GLY A 219 -13.25 -14.84 -4.28
C GLY A 219 -14.64 -14.41 -3.78
N GLY A 220 -14.70 -13.62 -2.71
CA GLY A 220 -15.95 -13.18 -2.07
C GLY A 220 -16.49 -11.85 -2.61
N GLU A 221 -17.77 -11.60 -2.34
CA GLU A 221 -18.44 -10.34 -2.63
C GLU A 221 -17.82 -9.16 -1.85
N PRO A 222 -17.70 -7.96 -2.46
CA PRO A 222 -17.25 -6.77 -1.77
C PRO A 222 -18.10 -6.45 -0.54
N VAL A 223 -17.46 -6.15 0.58
CA VAL A 223 -18.14 -5.82 1.83
C VAL A 223 -18.04 -4.33 2.09
N LYS A 224 -19.18 -3.64 2.06
CA LYS A 224 -19.27 -2.25 2.55
C LYS A 224 -19.30 -2.24 4.06
N PHE A 225 -18.47 -1.39 4.66
CA PHE A 225 -18.44 -1.19 6.10
C PHE A 225 -18.43 0.29 6.44
N THR A 226 -18.88 0.62 7.65
CA THR A 226 -18.84 1.98 8.19
C THR A 226 -17.97 2.00 9.44
N CYS A 227 -16.95 2.84 9.43
CA CYS A 227 -16.10 3.08 10.58
C CYS A 227 -16.85 3.89 11.63
N ARG A 228 -16.89 3.37 12.86
CA ARG A 228 -17.27 4.16 14.02
C ARG A 228 -16.07 5.00 14.43
N PHE A 229 -16.28 6.30 14.58
CA PHE A 229 -15.28 7.15 15.20
C PHE A 229 -15.21 6.80 16.68
N VAL A 230 -14.07 6.28 17.12
CA VAL A 230 -13.79 6.11 18.54
C VAL A 230 -13.06 7.36 18.97
N ASN A 231 -13.71 8.20 19.77
CA ASN A 231 -13.02 9.34 20.36
C ASN A 231 -12.05 8.79 21.43
N VAL A 232 -10.76 8.87 21.13
CA VAL A 232 -9.69 8.53 22.07
C VAL A 232 -9.22 9.84 22.70
N SER A 233 -10.12 10.50 23.42
CA SER A 233 -9.84 11.67 24.24
C SER A 233 -9.55 11.25 25.67
#